data_AF-X6M4U9-F1
#
_entry.id   AF-X6M4U9-F1
#
_cell.length_a   1.000
_cell.length_b   1.000
_cell.length_c   1.000
_cell.angle_alpha   90.00
_cell.angle_beta   90.00
_cell.angle_gamma   90.00
#
_symmetry.space_group_name_H-M   'P 1'
#
loop_
_entity.id
_entity.type
_entity.pdbx_description
1 polymer ?
#
loop_
_entity_poly.entity_id
_entity_poly.type
_entity_poly.pdbx_seq_one_letter_code
_entity_poly.pdbx_strand_id
1 'polypeptide(L)'
;MQRYNEQYEKWKKEVIHAEYFRIESMMTILNQLVTKQKQIQNNEKLMVIHHDIMVTAEKLNPQQELEKFVHFCIEKHGKYAPMEEQKVTLDLEYRDVFLSIEDAMAVTKEMDANATIPYIVPLLCDKVKEFDGFQTEGIFRKSANILDVRKLKNKVEPRQYMHIFLSLSYTMGHIYFTFDDPSVHIFANCLKDWLRSLEDPLIPELYYDFCVDMAKKGKLDKGQFEVFFSQLPAVNRETLKYLVNFLRELIRPECVKVTLMGLDNLAVIFGPTLLRTETLVCSL
;
A
#
# COMPACT_ATOMS: atom_id res chain seq x y z
N MET A 1 15.88 -23.39 33.44
CA MET A 1 14.43 -23.50 33.67
C MET A 1 13.87 -22.29 34.44
N GLN A 2 14.45 -21.85 35.56
CA GLN A 2 14.02 -20.63 36.29
C GLN A 2 14.07 -19.34 35.46
N ARG A 3 15.19 -19.05 34.77
CA ARG A 3 15.30 -17.88 33.86
C ARG A 3 14.26 -17.86 32.73
N TYR A 4 13.89 -19.03 32.23
CA TYR A 4 12.87 -19.18 31.18
C TYR A 4 11.48 -18.86 31.72
N ASN A 5 11.15 -19.35 32.92
CA ASN A 5 9.87 -19.06 33.58
C ASN A 5 9.75 -17.57 33.98
N GLU A 6 10.84 -16.94 34.41
CA GLU A 6 10.85 -15.50 34.74
C GLU A 6 10.70 -14.62 33.49
N GLN A 7 11.37 -14.95 32.39
CA GLN A 7 11.19 -14.26 31.11
C GLN A 7 9.78 -14.47 30.54
N TYR A 8 9.24 -15.68 30.68
CA TYR A 8 7.87 -16.01 30.26
C TYR A 8 6.81 -15.25 31.07
N GLU A 9 6.93 -15.18 32.40
CA GLU A 9 6.00 -14.42 33.24
C GLU A 9 6.12 -12.91 33.04
N LYS A 10 7.34 -12.42 32.78
CA LYS A 10 7.56 -11.02 32.40
C LYS A 10 6.90 -10.70 31.05
N TRP A 11 7.12 -11.55 30.04
CA TRP A 11 6.51 -11.43 28.72
C TRP A 11 4.98 -11.48 28.78
N LYS A 12 4.42 -12.43 29.53
CA LYS A 12 2.97 -12.57 29.72
C LYS A 12 2.38 -11.28 30.31
N LYS A 13 3.04 -10.67 31.29
CA LYS A 13 2.62 -9.38 31.85
C LYS A 13 2.72 -8.24 30.83
N GLU A 14 3.78 -8.20 30.03
CA GLU A 14 3.98 -7.15 29.02
C GLU A 14 2.97 -7.23 27.87
N VAL A 15 2.66 -8.43 27.36
CA VAL A 15 1.65 -8.63 26.31
C VAL A 15 0.25 -8.33 26.83
N ILE A 16 -0.11 -8.84 28.02
CA ILE A 16 -1.40 -8.53 28.64
C ILE A 16 -1.55 -7.02 28.84
N HIS A 17 -0.50 -6.34 29.28
CA HIS A 17 -0.54 -4.89 29.48
C HIS A 17 -0.68 -4.10 28.17
N ALA A 18 0.03 -4.50 27.11
CA ALA A 18 -0.04 -3.85 25.80
C ALA A 18 -1.42 -4.05 25.12
N GLU A 19 -1.96 -5.27 25.17
CA GLU A 19 -3.29 -5.57 24.63
C GLU A 19 -4.40 -4.89 25.43
N TYR A 20 -4.26 -4.83 26.76
CA TYR A 20 -5.17 -4.10 27.64
C TYR A 20 -5.21 -2.60 27.27
N PHE A 21 -4.04 -1.97 27.13
CA PHE A 21 -3.94 -0.57 26.73
C PHE A 21 -4.56 -0.31 25.36
N ARG A 22 -4.40 -1.24 24.40
CA ARG A 22 -5.03 -1.15 23.08
C ARG A 22 -6.56 -1.18 23.19
N ILE A 23 -7.11 -2.11 23.97
CA ILE A 23 -8.56 -2.24 24.13
C ILE A 23 -9.16 -1.01 24.84
N GLU A 24 -8.52 -0.50 25.90
CA GLU A 24 -8.96 0.74 26.55
C GLU A 24 -8.94 1.94 25.59
N SER A 25 -7.91 2.03 24.75
CA SER A 25 -7.79 3.09 23.74
C SER A 25 -8.92 3.00 22.70
N MET A 26 -9.21 1.78 22.22
CA MET A 26 -10.31 1.54 21.28
C MET A 26 -11.69 1.86 21.90
N MET A 27 -11.93 1.49 23.16
CA MET A 27 -13.16 1.85 23.87
C MET A 27 -13.31 3.37 24.04
N THR A 28 -12.22 4.07 24.33
CA THR A 28 -12.22 5.55 24.44
C THR A 28 -12.60 6.20 23.10
N ILE A 29 -12.02 5.72 21.99
CA ILE A 29 -12.33 6.22 20.64
C ILE A 29 -13.79 5.94 20.28
N LEU A 30 -14.27 4.72 20.56
CA LEU A 30 -15.67 4.33 20.34
C LEU A 30 -16.61 5.30 21.08
N ASN A 31 -16.35 5.54 22.36
CA ASN A 31 -17.15 6.44 23.19
C ASN A 31 -17.15 7.89 22.68
N GLN A 32 -16.02 8.37 22.16
CA GLN A 32 -15.91 9.71 21.58
C GLN A 32 -16.71 9.83 20.27
N LEU A 33 -16.63 8.84 19.38
CA LEU A 33 -17.37 8.81 18.11
C LEU A 33 -18.88 8.77 18.36
N VAL A 34 -19.30 7.89 19.25
CA VAL A 34 -20.66 7.75 19.79
C VAL A 34 -21.17 9.08 20.36
N THR A 35 -20.37 9.78 21.17
CA THR A 35 -20.73 11.09 21.74
C THR A 35 -20.88 12.17 20.68
N LYS A 36 -19.98 12.22 19.68
CA LYS A 36 -20.09 13.15 18.54
C LYS A 36 -21.30 12.83 17.67
N GLN A 37 -21.64 11.57 17.48
CA GLN A 37 -22.80 11.13 16.71
C GLN A 37 -24.13 11.53 17.40
N LYS A 38 -24.19 11.45 18.73
CA LYS A 38 -25.30 11.99 19.55
C LYS A 38 -25.55 13.49 19.33
N GLN A 39 -24.51 14.25 19.04
CA GLN A 39 -24.62 15.69 18.77
C GLN A 39 -25.15 16.00 17.36
N ILE A 40 -25.17 15.01 16.44
CA ILE A 40 -25.35 15.27 15.01
C ILE A 40 -26.79 15.03 14.48
N GLN A 41 -27.68 14.19 15.05
CA GLN A 41 -29.10 14.22 14.60
C GLN A 41 -30.13 13.41 15.42
N ASN A 42 -31.33 13.99 15.55
CA ASN A 42 -32.60 13.41 16.02
C ASN A 42 -33.12 12.28 15.11
N ASN A 43 -32.56 11.08 15.21
CA ASN A 43 -33.14 9.88 14.60
C ASN A 43 -33.33 8.79 15.67
N GLU A 44 -34.59 8.48 15.99
CA GLU A 44 -34.96 7.56 17.07
C GLU A 44 -34.36 6.15 16.89
N LYS A 45 -34.18 5.67 15.65
CA LYS A 45 -33.56 4.35 15.38
C LYS A 45 -32.06 4.35 15.67
N LEU A 46 -31.38 5.46 15.43
CA LEU A 46 -29.97 5.64 15.76
C LEU A 46 -29.74 5.74 17.28
N MET A 47 -30.69 6.31 18.04
CA MET A 47 -30.62 6.36 19.50
C MET A 47 -30.72 4.97 20.15
N VAL A 48 -31.53 4.06 19.61
CA VAL A 48 -31.64 2.68 20.13
C VAL A 48 -30.36 1.89 19.86
N ILE A 49 -29.87 1.92 18.62
CA ILE A 49 -28.60 1.27 18.26
C ILE A 49 -27.44 1.83 19.10
N HIS A 50 -27.43 3.15 19.30
CA HIS A 50 -26.45 3.80 20.16
C HIS A 50 -26.58 3.36 21.62
N HIS A 51 -27.79 3.23 22.16
CA HIS A 51 -28.01 2.74 23.51
C HIS A 51 -27.49 1.31 23.66
N ASP A 52 -27.80 0.44 22.70
CA ASP A 52 -27.38 -0.96 22.70
C ASP A 52 -25.85 -1.10 22.59
N ILE A 53 -25.20 -0.29 21.74
CA ILE A 53 -23.73 -0.25 21.64
C ILE A 53 -23.12 0.19 22.97
N MET A 54 -23.67 1.22 23.61
CA MET A 54 -23.17 1.70 24.91
C MET A 54 -23.35 0.67 26.01
N VAL A 55 -24.54 0.07 26.12
CA VAL A 55 -24.82 -0.96 27.11
C VAL A 55 -23.95 -2.20 26.88
N THR A 56 -23.68 -2.55 25.61
CA THR A 56 -22.80 -3.67 25.28
C THR A 56 -21.33 -3.34 25.57
N ALA A 57 -20.88 -2.13 25.27
CA ALA A 57 -19.54 -1.64 25.59
C ALA A 57 -19.30 -1.57 27.11
N GLU A 58 -20.29 -1.14 27.90
CA GLU A 58 -20.22 -1.12 29.36
C GLU A 58 -20.20 -2.52 29.98
N LYS A 59 -20.79 -3.53 29.30
CA LYS A 59 -20.80 -4.93 29.73
C LYS A 59 -19.55 -5.70 29.31
N LEU A 60 -18.80 -5.21 28.34
CA LEU A 60 -17.54 -5.80 27.90
C LEU A 60 -16.48 -5.58 29.00
N ASN A 61 -16.05 -6.66 29.64
CA ASN A 61 -14.89 -6.64 30.54
C ASN A 61 -13.64 -7.05 29.72
N PRO A 62 -12.76 -6.10 29.34
CA PRO A 62 -11.60 -6.38 28.50
C PRO A 62 -10.69 -7.47 29.04
N GLN A 63 -10.51 -7.48 30.36
CA GLN A 63 -9.64 -8.44 31.03
C GLN A 63 -10.19 -9.86 30.90
N GLN A 64 -11.50 -10.02 31.12
CA GLN A 64 -12.15 -11.33 31.04
C GLN A 64 -12.19 -11.86 29.60
N GLU A 65 -12.42 -11.00 28.61
CA GLU A 65 -12.43 -11.42 27.20
C GLU A 65 -11.03 -11.74 26.66
N LEU A 66 -10.01 -10.98 27.08
CA LEU A 66 -8.62 -11.28 26.76
C LEU A 66 -8.16 -12.61 27.39
N GLU A 67 -8.54 -12.87 28.64
CA GLU A 67 -8.25 -14.14 29.32
C GLU A 67 -8.92 -15.32 28.60
N LYS A 68 -10.19 -15.19 28.16
CA LYS A 68 -10.88 -16.20 27.35
C LYS A 68 -10.18 -16.44 26.01
N PHE A 69 -9.74 -15.38 25.33
CA PHE A 69 -9.03 -15.48 24.06
C PHE A 69 -7.68 -16.20 24.21
N VAL A 70 -6.89 -15.82 25.22
CA VAL A 70 -5.62 -16.48 25.52
C VAL A 70 -5.84 -17.95 25.87
N HIS A 71 -6.88 -18.25 26.65
CA HIS A 71 -7.24 -19.64 26.99
C HIS A 71 -7.62 -20.46 25.75
N PHE A 72 -8.47 -19.90 24.88
CA PHE A 72 -8.86 -20.50 23.61
C PHE A 72 -7.65 -20.79 22.71
N CYS A 73 -6.72 -19.84 22.59
CA CYS A 73 -5.50 -20.02 21.78
C CYS A 73 -4.61 -21.16 22.31
N ILE A 74 -4.46 -21.25 23.64
CA ILE A 74 -3.68 -22.33 24.29
C ILE A 74 -4.36 -23.69 24.09
N GLU A 75 -5.68 -23.75 24.23
CA GLU A 75 -6.48 -24.97 24.08
C GLU A 75 -6.47 -25.48 22.63
N LYS A 76 -6.57 -24.58 21.65
CA LYS A 76 -6.61 -24.92 20.21
C LYS A 76 -5.23 -25.19 19.60
N HIS A 77 -4.18 -24.50 20.04
CA HIS A 77 -2.91 -24.44 19.31
C HIS A 77 -1.68 -24.84 20.14
N GLY A 78 -1.83 -25.21 21.41
CA GLY A 78 -0.71 -25.57 22.27
C GLY A 78 0.19 -24.38 22.64
N LYS A 79 1.47 -24.62 22.96
CA LYS A 79 2.43 -23.56 23.31
C LYS A 79 2.65 -22.63 22.11
N TYR A 80 2.06 -21.44 22.17
CA TYR A 80 2.36 -20.34 21.26
C TYR A 80 3.73 -19.74 21.60
N ALA A 81 4.70 -19.88 20.69
CA ALA A 81 5.92 -19.09 20.70
C ALA A 81 5.66 -17.86 19.83
N PRO A 82 5.79 -16.62 20.36
CA PRO A 82 5.57 -15.45 19.55
C PRO A 82 6.61 -15.44 18.42
N MET A 83 6.16 -15.29 17.18
CA MET A 83 7.05 -14.72 16.16
C MET A 83 7.46 -13.34 16.67
N GLU A 84 8.72 -12.95 16.46
CA GLU A 84 9.19 -11.59 16.73
C GLU A 84 8.48 -10.60 15.78
N GLU A 85 7.20 -10.33 16.05
CA GLU A 85 6.41 -9.33 15.35
C GLU A 85 6.11 -8.19 16.31
N GLN A 86 6.98 -7.18 16.18
CA GLN A 86 6.66 -5.76 16.11
C GLN A 86 5.73 -5.21 17.20
N LYS A 87 6.33 -4.41 18.09
CA LYS A 87 5.62 -3.36 18.84
C LYS A 87 4.80 -2.51 17.85
N VAL A 88 3.52 -2.82 17.71
CA VAL A 88 2.56 -1.97 17.02
C VAL A 88 2.24 -0.83 17.97
N THR A 89 2.99 0.26 17.86
CA THR A 89 2.50 1.57 18.27
C THR A 89 1.29 1.85 17.37
N LEU A 90 0.08 1.88 17.92
CA LEU A 90 -1.07 2.45 17.21
C LEU A 90 -0.81 3.95 17.06
N ASP A 91 -0.03 4.32 16.05
CA ASP A 91 0.05 5.69 15.59
C ASP A 91 -1.24 6.02 14.84
N LEU A 92 -1.77 7.20 15.14
CA LEU A 92 -3.03 7.78 14.67
C LEU A 92 -3.06 8.15 13.17
N GLU A 93 -2.18 7.57 12.34
CA GLU A 93 -2.20 7.76 10.88
C GLU A 93 -1.93 6.42 10.18
N TYR A 94 -2.98 5.61 10.02
CA TYR A 94 -2.91 4.49 9.08
C TYR A 94 -2.85 5.06 7.66
N ARG A 95 -1.65 5.06 7.07
CA ARG A 95 -1.39 5.45 5.69
C ARG A 95 -1.21 4.20 4.84
N ASP A 96 -2.10 3.97 3.87
CA ASP A 96 -1.97 2.85 2.95
C ASP A 96 -1.33 3.33 1.64
N VAL A 97 0.00 3.18 1.60
CA VAL A 97 0.85 3.55 0.46
C VAL A 97 0.52 2.78 -0.81
N PHE A 98 -0.19 1.65 -0.73
CA PHE A 98 -0.62 0.88 -1.90
C PHE A 98 -2.01 1.27 -2.40
N LEU A 99 -2.82 1.95 -1.60
CA LEU A 99 -4.14 2.43 -1.98
C LEU A 99 -4.16 3.93 -2.30
N SER A 100 -3.35 4.75 -1.64
CA SER A 100 -3.39 6.21 -1.83
C SER A 100 -2.04 6.73 -2.34
N ILE A 101 -2.07 7.42 -3.48
CA ILE A 101 -0.89 8.09 -4.03
C ILE A 101 -0.43 9.24 -3.11
N GLU A 102 -1.37 9.88 -2.42
CA GLU A 102 -1.07 10.94 -1.46
C GLU A 102 -0.44 10.38 -0.18
N ASP A 103 -0.90 9.23 0.31
CA ASP A 103 -0.26 8.54 1.44
C ASP A 103 1.16 8.10 1.07
N ALA A 104 1.32 7.56 -0.13
CA ALA A 104 2.62 7.21 -0.69
C ALA A 104 3.55 8.42 -0.78
N MET A 105 3.04 9.57 -1.21
CA MET A 105 3.81 10.82 -1.25
C MET A 105 4.12 11.35 0.15
N ALA A 106 3.18 11.30 1.08
CA ALA A 106 3.35 11.80 2.44
C ALA A 106 4.44 11.02 3.18
N VAL A 107 4.46 9.69 3.08
CA VAL A 107 5.58 8.87 3.57
C VAL A 107 6.89 9.24 2.87
N THR A 108 6.85 9.49 1.57
CA THR A 108 8.05 9.91 0.83
C THR A 108 8.61 11.23 1.36
N LYS A 109 7.73 12.20 1.66
CA LYS A 109 8.11 13.51 2.20
C LYS A 109 8.76 13.44 3.58
N GLU A 110 8.48 12.40 4.36
CA GLU A 110 9.16 12.15 5.64
C GLU A 110 10.62 11.71 5.44
N MET A 111 10.92 11.03 4.33
CA MET A 111 12.29 10.61 3.97
C MET A 111 13.06 11.69 3.20
N ASP A 112 12.37 12.36 2.28
CA ASP A 112 12.90 13.47 1.48
C ASP A 112 11.82 14.54 1.27
N ALA A 113 11.94 15.64 2.01
CA ALA A 113 11.01 16.77 1.95
C ALA A 113 10.92 17.42 0.56
N ASN A 114 11.93 17.25 -0.30
CA ASN A 114 11.97 17.82 -1.64
C ASN A 114 11.42 16.87 -2.71
N ALA A 115 11.17 15.59 -2.39
CA ALA A 115 10.68 14.62 -3.34
C ALA A 115 9.34 15.05 -3.97
N THR A 116 9.16 14.82 -5.26
CA THR A 116 7.94 15.21 -6.01
C THR A 116 7.14 14.01 -6.51
N ILE A 117 7.65 12.80 -6.31
CA ILE A 117 7.02 11.54 -6.69
C ILE A 117 7.10 10.54 -5.52
N PRO A 118 6.14 9.61 -5.38
CA PRO A 118 6.20 8.60 -4.33
C PRO A 118 7.39 7.64 -4.51
N TYR A 119 8.12 7.35 -3.43
CA TYR A 119 9.37 6.57 -3.43
C TYR A 119 9.25 5.19 -4.09
N ILE A 120 8.07 4.56 -4.01
CA ILE A 120 7.83 3.21 -4.53
C ILE A 120 8.01 3.13 -6.05
N VAL A 121 7.71 4.21 -6.77
CA VAL A 121 7.84 4.27 -8.23
C VAL A 121 9.30 4.23 -8.68
N PRO A 122 10.18 5.16 -8.25
CA PRO A 122 11.60 5.08 -8.59
C PRO A 122 12.26 3.82 -8.01
N LEU A 123 11.91 3.41 -6.79
CA LEU A 123 12.42 2.16 -6.19
C LEU A 123 12.19 0.94 -7.11
N LEU A 124 10.96 0.73 -7.56
CA LEU A 124 10.63 -0.43 -8.39
C LEU A 124 11.21 -0.30 -9.80
N CYS A 125 11.23 0.91 -10.38
CA CYS A 125 11.85 1.16 -11.68
C CYS A 125 13.37 0.91 -11.64
N ASP A 126 14.06 1.36 -10.59
CA ASP A 126 15.48 1.16 -10.40
C ASP A 126 15.79 -0.32 -10.18
N LYS A 127 14.96 -1.05 -9.43
CA LYS A 127 15.09 -2.50 -9.28
C LYS A 127 14.85 -3.26 -10.59
N VAL A 128 13.94 -2.79 -11.46
CA VAL A 128 13.80 -3.35 -12.81
C VAL A 128 15.09 -3.13 -13.62
N LYS A 129 15.77 -1.99 -13.48
CA LYS A 129 17.06 -1.74 -14.16
C LYS A 129 18.20 -2.58 -13.59
N GLU A 130 18.31 -2.64 -12.26
CA GLU A 130 19.35 -3.37 -11.52
C GLU A 130 19.33 -4.87 -11.81
N PHE A 131 18.15 -5.45 -12.04
CA PHE A 131 17.96 -6.87 -12.35
C PHE A 131 17.78 -7.12 -13.86
N ASP A 132 18.46 -6.36 -14.72
CA ASP A 132 18.52 -6.57 -16.18
C ASP A 132 17.14 -6.59 -16.90
N GLY A 133 16.16 -5.85 -16.39
CA GLY A 133 14.83 -5.78 -16.99
C GLY A 133 14.84 -5.25 -18.43
N PHE A 134 15.82 -4.41 -18.77
CA PHE A 134 16.02 -3.85 -20.11
C PHE A 134 16.64 -4.86 -21.10
N GLN A 135 17.07 -6.02 -20.60
CA GLN A 135 17.58 -7.15 -21.38
C GLN A 135 16.70 -8.41 -21.19
N THR A 136 15.55 -8.27 -20.51
CA THR A 136 14.67 -9.40 -20.21
C THR A 136 13.49 -9.46 -21.17
N GLU A 137 13.37 -10.58 -21.87
CA GLU A 137 12.28 -10.84 -22.82
C GLU A 137 10.91 -10.83 -22.11
N GLY A 138 10.00 -9.99 -22.60
CA GLY A 138 8.64 -9.89 -22.09
C GLY A 138 8.51 -9.18 -20.75
N ILE A 139 9.47 -8.34 -20.35
CA ILE A 139 9.35 -7.47 -19.17
C ILE A 139 8.03 -6.68 -19.19
N PHE A 140 7.38 -6.51 -18.04
CA PHE A 140 5.99 -6.02 -17.88
C PHE A 140 4.87 -6.88 -18.50
N ARG A 141 5.14 -7.72 -19.51
CA ARG A 141 4.16 -8.66 -20.09
C ARG A 141 4.03 -9.94 -19.29
N LYS A 142 5.16 -10.60 -18.97
CA LYS A 142 5.19 -11.87 -18.24
C LYS A 142 4.78 -11.68 -16.78
N SER A 143 3.97 -12.59 -16.27
CA SER A 143 3.58 -12.64 -14.86
C SER A 143 4.69 -13.24 -14.02
N ALA A 144 4.89 -12.68 -12.83
CA ALA A 144 5.77 -13.24 -11.81
C ALA A 144 4.99 -14.17 -10.87
N ASN A 145 5.72 -14.90 -10.02
CA ASN A 145 5.11 -15.65 -8.93
C ASN A 145 4.38 -14.69 -7.97
N ILE A 146 3.09 -14.91 -7.76
CA ILE A 146 2.22 -14.06 -6.93
C ILE A 146 2.71 -14.01 -5.49
N LEU A 147 3.24 -15.11 -4.95
CA LEU A 147 3.77 -15.15 -3.59
C LEU A 147 5.00 -14.24 -3.44
N ASP A 148 5.89 -14.21 -4.43
CA ASP A 148 7.07 -13.36 -4.38
C ASP A 148 6.74 -11.89 -4.61
N VAL A 149 5.74 -11.59 -5.43
CA VAL A 149 5.18 -10.23 -5.54
C VAL A 149 4.58 -9.78 -4.21
N ARG A 150 3.83 -10.64 -3.52
CA ARG A 150 3.29 -10.33 -2.17
C ARG A 150 4.40 -10.14 -1.14
N LYS A 151 5.41 -11.02 -1.12
CA LYS A 151 6.60 -10.85 -0.26
C LYS A 151 7.28 -9.51 -0.53
N LEU A 152 7.44 -9.13 -1.81
CA LEU A 152 8.01 -7.83 -2.18
C LEU A 152 7.15 -6.68 -1.67
N LYS A 153 5.82 -6.72 -1.88
CA LYS A 153 4.89 -5.68 -1.39
C LYS A 153 5.03 -5.43 0.11
N ASN A 154 5.09 -6.49 0.92
CA ASN A 154 5.27 -6.37 2.36
C ASN A 154 6.62 -5.72 2.73
N LYS A 155 7.69 -6.04 1.98
CA LYS A 155 9.03 -5.46 2.22
C LYS A 155 9.12 -3.99 1.83
N VAL A 156 8.40 -3.57 0.79
CA VAL A 156 8.33 -2.17 0.36
C VAL A 156 7.19 -1.40 1.03
N GLU A 157 6.45 -2.02 1.95
CA GLU A 157 5.46 -1.33 2.76
C GLU A 157 6.16 -0.27 3.63
N PRO A 158 5.63 0.96 3.76
CA PRO A 158 6.24 2.06 4.49
C PRO A 158 6.77 1.69 5.88
N ARG A 159 6.07 0.84 6.63
CA ARG A 159 6.49 0.42 7.98
C ARG A 159 7.82 -0.35 7.97
N GLN A 160 8.00 -1.25 7.00
CA GLN A 160 9.23 -2.01 6.85
C GLN A 160 10.30 -1.19 6.13
N TYR A 161 9.92 -0.46 5.09
CA TYR A 161 10.83 0.38 4.31
C TYR A 161 11.44 1.51 5.16
N MET A 162 10.63 2.21 5.96
CA MET A 162 11.09 3.27 6.87
C MET A 162 12.00 2.71 7.96
N HIS A 163 11.66 1.55 8.55
CA HIS A 163 12.54 0.89 9.52
C HIS A 163 13.89 0.52 8.89
N ILE A 164 13.89 0.01 7.65
CA ILE A 164 15.12 -0.29 6.90
C ILE A 164 15.90 0.99 6.59
N PHE A 165 15.25 2.04 6.10
CA PHE A 165 15.88 3.33 5.76
C PHE A 165 16.50 4.01 6.99
N LEU A 166 15.79 4.05 8.12
CA LEU A 166 16.26 4.67 9.36
C LEU A 166 17.35 3.86 10.06
N SER A 167 17.29 2.52 10.01
CA SER A 167 18.33 1.65 10.58
C SER A 167 19.61 1.61 9.77
N LEU A 168 19.55 1.89 8.46
CA LEU A 168 20.69 1.85 7.53
C LEU A 168 21.34 3.21 7.26
N SER A 169 21.04 4.26 8.05
CA SER A 169 21.65 5.59 7.83
C SER A 169 23.19 5.62 7.99
N TYR A 170 23.82 4.51 8.35
CA TYR A 170 25.28 4.35 8.37
C TYR A 170 25.89 3.64 7.15
N THR A 171 25.11 3.06 6.23
CA THR A 171 25.65 2.43 5.00
C THR A 171 24.58 2.43 3.91
N MET A 172 24.87 3.13 2.82
CA MET A 172 24.08 3.23 1.58
C MET A 172 23.19 2.01 1.29
N GLY A 173 21.91 2.09 1.64
CA GLY A 173 20.77 1.97 0.72
C GLY A 173 20.55 0.68 -0.09
N HIS A 174 21.17 -0.46 0.22
CA HIS A 174 20.83 -1.71 -0.46
C HIS A 174 19.75 -2.48 0.30
N ILE A 175 18.49 -2.38 -0.14
CA ILE A 175 17.47 -3.36 0.25
C ILE A 175 17.81 -4.67 -0.45
N TYR A 176 18.35 -5.62 0.31
CA TYR A 176 18.62 -6.96 -0.17
C TYR A 176 17.30 -7.75 -0.26
N PHE A 177 16.86 -7.98 -1.49
CA PHE A 177 15.74 -8.87 -1.74
C PHE A 177 16.25 -10.29 -2.00
N THR A 178 16.20 -11.13 -0.97
CA THR A 178 16.40 -12.58 -1.14
C THR A 178 15.10 -13.21 -1.64
N PHE A 179 15.09 -13.66 -2.89
CA PHE A 179 14.03 -14.48 -3.48
C PHE A 179 14.62 -15.84 -3.85
N ASP A 180 13.81 -16.90 -3.80
CA ASP A 180 14.24 -18.25 -4.18
C ASP A 180 14.63 -18.32 -5.67
N ASP A 181 14.00 -17.49 -6.51
CA ASP A 181 14.39 -17.15 -7.88
C ASP A 181 14.03 -15.67 -8.14
N PRO A 182 15.00 -14.73 -8.12
CA PRO A 182 14.73 -13.30 -8.27
C PRO A 182 14.45 -12.94 -9.73
N SER A 183 13.30 -13.37 -10.24
CA SER A 183 12.84 -12.93 -11.55
C SER A 183 12.58 -11.42 -11.51
N VAL A 184 13.22 -10.66 -12.41
CA VAL A 184 12.96 -9.22 -12.58
C VAL A 184 11.48 -8.89 -12.83
N HIS A 185 10.72 -9.87 -13.31
CA HIS A 185 9.28 -9.76 -13.43
C HIS A 185 8.59 -9.46 -12.09
N ILE A 186 9.15 -9.85 -10.94
CA ILE A 186 8.57 -9.56 -9.62
C ILE A 186 8.45 -8.05 -9.41
N PHE A 187 9.51 -7.28 -9.68
CA PHE A 187 9.50 -5.82 -9.56
C PHE A 187 8.55 -5.16 -10.58
N ALA A 188 8.58 -5.63 -11.83
CA ALA A 188 7.71 -5.14 -12.88
C ALA A 188 6.21 -5.40 -12.57
N ASN A 189 5.89 -6.56 -12.01
CA ASN A 189 4.52 -6.89 -11.60
C ASN A 189 4.12 -6.10 -10.36
N CYS A 190 5.01 -5.91 -9.39
CA CYS A 190 4.74 -5.05 -8.23
C CYS A 190 4.45 -3.61 -8.63
N LEU A 191 5.18 -3.04 -9.61
CA LEU A 191 4.93 -1.68 -10.10
C LEU A 191 3.56 -1.57 -10.77
N LYS A 192 3.21 -2.51 -11.65
CA LYS A 192 1.89 -2.57 -12.28
C LYS A 192 0.79 -2.72 -11.24
N ASP A 193 1.00 -3.56 -10.24
CA ASP A 193 0.03 -3.79 -9.19
C ASP A 193 -0.19 -2.55 -8.34
N TRP A 194 0.88 -1.83 -7.97
CA TRP A 194 0.77 -0.58 -7.22
C TRP A 194 -0.05 0.46 -8.00
N LEU A 195 0.25 0.65 -9.28
CA LEU A 195 -0.52 1.57 -10.15
C LEU A 195 -2.01 1.19 -10.24
N ARG A 196 -2.31 -0.12 -10.25
CA ARG A 196 -3.69 -0.63 -10.31
C ARG A 196 -4.41 -0.60 -8.98
N SER A 197 -3.69 -0.69 -7.86
CA SER A 197 -4.28 -0.74 -6.52
C SER A 197 -4.60 0.63 -5.94
N LEU A 198 -4.11 1.71 -6.56
CA LEU A 198 -4.53 3.07 -6.20
C LEU A 198 -6.06 3.15 -6.18
N GLU A 199 -6.65 3.88 -5.24
CA GLU A 199 -8.09 4.12 -5.15
C GLU A 199 -8.57 4.84 -6.41
N ASP A 200 -8.01 6.01 -6.69
CA ASP A 200 -8.17 6.73 -7.96
C ASP A 200 -6.97 6.41 -8.89
N PRO A 201 -7.19 6.06 -10.18
CA PRO A 201 -6.09 5.78 -11.11
C PRO A 201 -5.06 6.91 -11.20
N LEU A 202 -3.83 6.56 -11.62
CA LEU A 202 -2.75 7.55 -11.75
C LEU A 202 -3.15 8.72 -12.68
N ILE A 203 -3.91 8.43 -13.74
CA ILE A 203 -4.69 9.46 -14.43
C ILE A 203 -6.10 9.40 -13.85
N PRO A 204 -6.52 10.40 -13.04
CA PRO A 204 -7.80 10.38 -12.33
C PRO A 204 -8.98 10.10 -13.26
N GLU A 205 -9.99 9.39 -12.75
CA GLU A 205 -11.13 8.97 -13.56
C GLU A 205 -11.88 10.14 -14.20
N LEU A 206 -11.91 11.31 -13.53
CA LEU A 206 -12.46 12.55 -14.07
C LEU A 206 -11.93 12.92 -15.47
N TYR A 207 -10.71 12.51 -15.80
CA TYR A 207 -10.08 12.79 -17.09
C TYR A 207 -10.17 11.64 -18.10
N TYR A 208 -10.85 10.54 -17.77
CA TYR A 208 -10.93 9.35 -18.61
C TYR A 208 -11.54 9.67 -19.99
N ASP A 209 -12.75 10.23 -20.02
CA ASP A 209 -13.46 10.56 -21.26
C ASP A 209 -12.66 11.53 -22.13
N PHE A 210 -12.02 12.52 -21.50
CA PHE A 210 -11.16 13.47 -22.18
C PHE A 210 -9.97 12.78 -22.86
N CYS A 211 -9.33 11.83 -22.18
CA CYS A 211 -8.24 11.02 -22.75
C CYS A 211 -8.71 10.16 -23.92
N VAL A 212 -9.88 9.52 -23.79
CA VAL A 212 -10.47 8.68 -24.85
C VAL A 212 -10.80 9.51 -26.08
N ASP A 213 -11.39 10.69 -25.91
CA ASP A 213 -11.75 11.58 -27.01
C ASP A 213 -10.53 12.18 -27.70
N MET A 214 -9.47 12.52 -26.95
CA MET A 214 -8.18 12.89 -27.54
C MET A 214 -7.61 11.75 -28.40
N ALA A 215 -7.66 10.50 -27.91
CA ALA A 215 -7.13 9.35 -28.64
C ALA A 215 -7.91 9.06 -29.93
N LYS A 216 -9.24 9.18 -29.92
CA LYS A 216 -10.10 8.96 -31.10
C LYS A 216 -9.84 9.92 -32.26
N LYS A 217 -9.34 11.13 -31.98
CA LYS A 217 -9.03 12.13 -33.02
C LYS A 217 -7.84 11.71 -33.92
N GLY A 218 -7.10 10.66 -33.56
CA GLY A 218 -6.01 10.08 -34.37
C GLY A 218 -4.77 10.95 -34.52
N LYS A 219 -4.82 12.21 -34.08
CA LYS A 219 -3.68 13.12 -33.92
C LYS A 219 -3.79 13.82 -32.58
N LEU A 220 -2.71 13.76 -31.80
CA LEU A 220 -2.60 14.47 -30.54
C LEU A 220 -2.52 15.98 -30.81
N ASP A 221 -3.53 16.73 -30.40
CA ASP A 221 -3.45 18.18 -30.33
C ASP A 221 -2.59 18.56 -29.12
N LYS A 222 -1.41 19.11 -29.39
CA LYS A 222 -0.45 19.51 -28.34
C LYS A 222 -1.07 20.52 -27.38
N GLY A 223 -1.88 21.47 -27.86
CA GLY A 223 -2.50 22.48 -27.00
C GLY A 223 -3.48 21.83 -26.01
N GLN A 224 -4.33 20.93 -26.51
CA GLN A 224 -5.27 20.17 -25.66
C GLN A 224 -4.54 19.30 -24.65
N PHE A 225 -3.46 18.63 -25.07
CA PHE A 225 -2.64 17.80 -24.19
C PHE A 225 -1.99 18.60 -23.07
N GLU A 226 -1.36 19.74 -23.38
CA GLU A 226 -0.72 20.60 -22.37
C GLU A 226 -1.73 21.11 -21.34
N VAL A 227 -2.94 21.49 -21.77
CA VAL A 227 -4.02 21.89 -20.86
C VAL A 227 -4.40 20.74 -19.93
N PHE A 228 -4.69 19.56 -20.47
CA PHE A 228 -5.00 18.39 -19.65
C PHE A 228 -3.87 18.04 -18.69
N PHE A 229 -2.64 18.01 -19.18
CA PHE A 229 -1.48 17.66 -18.38
C PHE A 229 -1.29 18.65 -17.23
N SER A 230 -1.56 19.95 -17.46
CA SER A 230 -1.50 20.99 -16.41
C SER A 230 -2.59 20.86 -15.35
N GLN A 231 -3.73 20.25 -15.67
CA GLN A 231 -4.86 20.04 -14.75
C GLN A 231 -4.67 18.84 -13.82
N LEU A 232 -3.80 17.91 -14.17
CA LEU A 232 -3.49 16.78 -13.30
C LEU A 232 -2.95 17.25 -11.93
N PRO A 233 -3.32 16.58 -10.82
CA PRO A 233 -2.68 16.83 -9.53
C PRO A 233 -1.16 16.72 -9.63
N ALA A 234 -0.44 17.51 -8.84
CA ALA A 234 1.01 17.63 -8.97
C ALA A 234 1.73 16.28 -8.81
N VAL A 235 1.34 15.48 -7.82
CA VAL A 235 1.92 14.15 -7.57
C VAL A 235 1.65 13.21 -8.75
N ASN A 236 0.41 13.14 -9.23
CA ASN A 236 0.03 12.33 -10.40
C ASN A 236 0.82 12.73 -11.64
N ARG A 237 0.92 14.04 -11.93
CA ARG A 237 1.61 14.57 -13.11
C ARG A 237 3.09 14.23 -13.11
N GLU A 238 3.80 14.48 -12.00
CA GLU A 238 5.23 14.19 -11.92
C GLU A 238 5.49 12.68 -11.91
N THR A 239 4.63 11.90 -11.27
CA THR A 239 4.71 10.43 -11.28
C THR A 239 4.50 9.87 -12.68
N LEU A 240 3.50 10.37 -13.42
CA LEU A 240 3.25 9.99 -14.80
C LEU A 240 4.43 10.35 -15.71
N LYS A 241 4.99 11.55 -15.55
CA LYS A 241 6.17 12.01 -16.29
C LYS A 241 7.38 11.11 -16.05
N TYR A 242 7.64 10.74 -14.79
CA TYR A 242 8.71 9.81 -14.44
C TYR A 242 8.49 8.45 -15.12
N LEU A 243 7.28 7.88 -15.00
CA LEU A 243 6.93 6.59 -15.60
C LEU A 243 7.09 6.61 -17.13
N VAL A 244 6.61 7.65 -17.80
CA VAL A 244 6.74 7.80 -19.26
C VAL A 244 8.21 7.91 -19.67
N ASN A 245 9.05 8.61 -18.90
CA ASN A 245 10.49 8.68 -19.17
C ASN A 245 11.16 7.30 -19.01
N PHE A 246 10.82 6.55 -17.96
CA PHE A 246 11.30 5.20 -17.76
C PHE A 246 10.89 4.26 -18.91
N LEU A 247 9.62 4.31 -19.34
CA LEU A 247 9.14 3.51 -20.47
C LEU A 247 9.79 3.94 -21.79
N ARG A 248 10.06 5.24 -21.98
CA ARG A 248 10.77 5.76 -23.15
C ARG A 248 12.20 5.20 -23.25
N GLU A 249 12.88 5.03 -22.12
CA GLU A 249 14.18 4.37 -22.09
C GLU A 249 14.06 2.88 -22.45
N LEU A 250 13.02 2.20 -21.95
CA LEU A 250 12.78 0.78 -22.21
C LEU A 250 12.47 0.47 -23.69
N ILE A 251 11.81 1.41 -24.40
CA ILE A 251 11.47 1.24 -25.83
C ILE A 251 12.57 1.69 -26.79
N ARG A 252 13.78 2.00 -26.30
CA ARG A 252 14.90 2.30 -27.20
C ARG A 252 15.17 1.11 -28.12
N PRO A 253 15.57 1.33 -29.40
CA PRO A 253 15.70 0.26 -30.39
C PRO A 253 16.60 -0.91 -29.94
N GLU A 254 17.66 -0.62 -29.19
CA GLU A 254 18.57 -1.61 -28.62
C GLU A 254 17.91 -2.51 -27.58
N CYS A 255 17.03 -1.96 -26.73
CA CYS A 255 16.28 -2.70 -25.72
C CYS A 255 15.17 -3.52 -26.36
N VAL A 256 14.39 -2.94 -27.29
CA VAL A 256 13.25 -3.62 -27.93
C VAL A 256 13.66 -4.88 -28.67
N LYS A 257 14.86 -4.91 -29.27
CA LYS A 257 15.41 -6.10 -29.94
C LYS A 257 15.54 -7.32 -29.02
N VAL A 258 15.76 -7.08 -27.72
CA VAL A 258 15.96 -8.14 -26.72
C VAL A 258 14.69 -8.36 -25.90
N THR A 259 14.08 -7.28 -25.40
CA THR A 259 12.88 -7.37 -24.56
C THR A 259 11.64 -7.80 -25.35
N LEU A 260 11.60 -7.55 -26.66
CA LEU A 260 10.43 -7.70 -27.52
C LEU A 260 9.22 -6.84 -27.07
N MET A 261 9.49 -5.79 -26.29
CA MET A 261 8.48 -4.90 -25.70
C MET A 261 8.57 -3.50 -26.32
N GLY A 262 7.93 -3.35 -27.49
CA GLY A 262 7.78 -2.05 -28.15
C GLY A 262 6.62 -1.20 -27.59
N LEU A 263 6.42 -0.02 -28.18
CA LEU A 263 5.39 0.94 -27.76
C LEU A 263 3.99 0.31 -27.70
N ASP A 264 3.57 -0.41 -28.75
CA ASP A 264 2.23 -1.01 -28.83
C ASP A 264 2.02 -2.07 -27.74
N ASN A 265 3.03 -2.92 -27.51
CA ASN A 265 2.98 -3.97 -26.48
C ASN A 265 2.87 -3.37 -25.07
N LEU A 266 3.61 -2.29 -24.79
CA LEU A 266 3.52 -1.60 -23.51
C LEU A 266 2.24 -0.79 -23.37
N ALA A 267 1.72 -0.19 -24.45
CA ALA A 267 0.47 0.56 -24.42
C ALA A 267 -0.73 -0.32 -24.04
N VAL A 268 -0.79 -1.56 -24.53
CA VAL A 268 -1.83 -2.53 -24.14
C VAL A 268 -1.77 -2.89 -22.65
N ILE A 269 -0.58 -2.87 -22.05
CA ILE A 269 -0.40 -3.20 -20.63
C ILE A 269 -0.67 -1.98 -19.75
N PHE A 270 -0.10 -0.83 -20.09
CA PHE A 270 -0.14 0.38 -19.27
C PHE A 270 -1.41 1.20 -19.49
N GLY A 271 -2.05 1.15 -20.67
CA GLY A 271 -3.33 1.81 -20.93
C GLY A 271 -4.38 1.54 -19.85
N PRO A 272 -4.82 0.27 -19.66
CA PRO A 272 -5.80 -0.08 -18.62
C PRO A 272 -5.22 -0.03 -17.18
N THR A 273 -3.91 0.08 -17.02
CA THR A 273 -3.26 0.21 -15.70
C THR A 273 -3.29 1.67 -15.23
N LEU A 274 -3.15 2.62 -16.16
CA LEU A 274 -3.08 4.06 -15.89
C LEU A 274 -4.42 4.77 -16.00
N LEU A 275 -5.30 4.27 -16.86
CA LEU A 275 -6.67 4.75 -17.06
C LEU A 275 -7.62 3.63 -16.65
N ARG A 276 -8.47 3.92 -15.67
CA ARG A 276 -9.58 3.03 -15.29
C ARG A 276 -10.88 3.80 -15.45
N THR A 277 -11.91 3.08 -15.84
CA THR A 277 -13.31 3.52 -15.72
C THR A 277 -13.95 2.59 -14.70
N GLU A 278 -14.73 3.14 -13.78
CA GLU A 278 -15.69 2.36 -13.03
C GLU A 278 -16.59 1.65 -14.05
N THR A 279 -16.34 0.37 -14.27
CA THR A 279 -17.40 -0.48 -14.76
C THR A 279 -18.40 -0.46 -13.64
N LEU A 280 -19.51 0.28 -13.81
CA LEU A 280 -20.70 0.22 -12.98
C LEU A 280 -20.90 -1.25 -12.59
N VAL A 281 -20.48 -1.62 -11.38
CA VAL A 281 -20.79 -2.92 -10.84
C VAL A 281 -22.30 -2.87 -10.71
N CYS A 282 -22.97 -3.69 -11.54
CA CYS A 282 -24.42 -3.76 -11.58
C CYS A 282 -24.98 -3.70 -10.16
N SER A 283 -25.85 -2.72 -9.95
CA SER A 283 -26.92 -2.82 -8.97
C SER A 283 -27.64 -4.16 -9.20
N LEU A 284 -27.34 -5.13 -8.34
CA LEU A 284 -28.11 -6.36 -8.13
C LEU A 284 -28.21 -6.60 -6.62
#